data_AF-A0A8K0K8H2-F1
#
_entry.id   AF-A0A8K0K8H2-F1
#
_cell.length_a   1.000
_cell.length_b   1.000
_cell.length_c   1.000
_cell.angle_alpha   90.00
_cell.angle_beta   90.00
_cell.angle_gamma   90.00
#
_symmetry.space_group_name_H-M   'P 1'
#
loop_
_entity.id
_entity.type
_entity.pdbx_description
1 polymer ?
#
loop_
_entity_poly.entity_id
_entity_poly.type
_entity_poly.pdbx_seq_one_letter_code
_entity_poly.pdbx_strand_id
1 'polypeptide(L)'
;MVFGEPNFFSSLLPWHNLRFWFKKDSLSELLHPEAVLLPRGASIWAMPVSFVDLWKIRAPVHSAEGLRMESFDQLIELSRSIGDDQIEPQPLWEYPCTALSSPFLLFQFDFQQPFPSESVVTRGMFKNERQA
;
A
#
# COMPACT_ATOMS: atom_id res chain seq x y z
N MET A 1 28.69 -0.55 8.03
CA MET A 1 27.69 -1.00 7.03
C MET A 1 26.42 -1.37 7.78
N VAL A 2 25.26 -0.94 7.30
CA VAL A 2 23.94 -1.35 7.80
C VAL A 2 23.24 -2.12 6.69
N PHE A 3 22.84 -3.35 7.00
CA PHE A 3 22.19 -4.25 6.05
C PHE A 3 20.89 -4.79 6.63
N GLY A 4 19.88 -4.94 5.79
CA GLY A 4 18.67 -5.69 6.07
C GLY A 4 17.89 -5.99 4.79
N GLU A 5 17.02 -7.00 4.83
CA GLU A 5 15.99 -7.24 3.79
C GLU A 5 14.79 -6.27 3.89
N PRO A 6 14.85 -5.30 4.81
CA PRO A 6 13.70 -4.84 5.61
C PRO A 6 12.45 -5.74 5.58
N ASN A 7 12.44 -6.81 6.37
CA ASN A 7 11.24 -7.60 6.66
C ASN A 7 11.04 -7.69 8.18
N PHE A 8 9.87 -7.29 8.67
CA PHE A 8 9.52 -7.37 10.08
C PHE A 8 8.25 -8.21 10.25
N PHE A 9 8.25 -9.13 11.22
CA PHE A 9 7.10 -9.99 11.50
C PHE A 9 5.80 -9.21 11.80
N SER A 10 5.92 -7.99 12.34
CA SER A 10 4.77 -7.11 12.62
C SER A 10 4.26 -6.33 11.39
N SER A 11 4.87 -6.50 10.21
CA SER A 11 4.50 -5.77 9.00
C SER A 11 3.32 -6.41 8.31
N LEU A 12 2.17 -5.72 8.34
CA LEU A 12 0.99 -6.08 7.56
C LEU A 12 1.00 -5.48 6.15
N LEU A 13 1.38 -4.20 6.03
CA LEU A 13 1.42 -3.47 4.76
C LEU A 13 2.87 -3.33 4.30
N PRO A 14 3.14 -3.27 2.97
CA PRO A 14 4.50 -3.21 2.45
C PRO A 14 5.32 -2.03 2.99
N TRP A 15 4.71 -0.86 3.19
CA TRP A 15 5.39 0.32 3.72
C TRP A 15 5.70 0.28 5.22
N HIS A 16 5.14 -0.67 5.99
CA HIS A 16 5.55 -0.87 7.38
C HIS A 16 7.05 -1.22 7.49
N ASN A 17 7.62 -1.79 6.43
CA ASN A 17 9.04 -2.10 6.34
C ASN A 17 9.95 -0.87 6.23
N LEU A 18 9.40 0.34 5.97
CA LEU A 18 10.13 1.61 6.09
C LEU A 18 10.58 1.89 7.54
N ARG A 19 10.10 1.12 8.52
CA ARG A 19 10.65 1.07 9.88
C ARG A 19 12.16 0.83 9.91
N PHE A 20 12.73 0.17 8.91
CA PHE A 20 14.18 0.05 8.76
C PHE A 20 14.87 1.42 8.67
N TRP A 21 14.32 2.34 7.86
CA TRP A 21 14.86 3.69 7.72
C TRP A 21 14.83 4.44 9.05
N PHE A 22 13.69 4.39 9.75
CA PHE A 22 13.54 4.98 11.08
C PHE A 22 14.55 4.41 12.10
N LYS A 23 14.70 3.08 12.16
CA LYS A 23 15.68 2.42 13.05
C LYS A 23 17.12 2.78 12.71
N LYS A 24 17.46 2.88 11.42
CA LYS A 24 18.78 3.33 10.96
C LYS A 24 19.05 4.77 11.42
N ASP A 25 18.06 5.64 11.38
CA ASP A 25 18.20 7.04 11.80
C ASP A 25 18.45 7.16 13.31
N SER A 26 17.80 6.32 14.11
CA SER A 26 18.06 6.21 15.56
C SER A 26 19.48 5.73 15.91
N LEU A 27 20.21 5.18 14.94
CA LEU A 27 21.60 4.72 15.12
C LEU A 27 22.62 5.67 14.47
N SER A 28 22.17 6.81 13.91
CA SER A 28 23.01 7.73 13.13
C SER A 28 24.29 8.17 13.86
N GLU A 29 24.22 8.46 15.16
CA GLU A 29 25.38 8.85 15.98
C GLU A 29 26.45 7.74 16.12
N LEU A 30 26.06 6.48 15.94
CA LEU A 30 26.95 5.32 16.02
C LEU A 30 27.52 4.91 14.65
N LEU A 31 27.01 5.50 13.57
CA LEU A 31 27.38 5.14 12.21
C LEU A 31 28.44 6.10 11.68
N HIS A 32 29.45 5.54 11.01
CA HIS A 32 30.37 6.35 10.22
C HIS A 32 29.60 7.11 9.13
N PRO A 33 29.93 8.39 8.82
CA PRO A 33 29.22 9.17 7.79
C PRO A 33 29.16 8.49 6.42
N GLU A 34 30.19 7.70 6.09
CA GLU A 34 30.27 6.92 4.85
C GLU A 34 29.82 5.45 5.00
N ALA A 35 29.06 5.13 6.04
CA ALA A 35 28.55 3.78 6.22
C ALA A 35 27.63 3.39 5.05
N VAL A 36 27.99 2.31 4.36
CA VAL A 36 27.17 1.73 3.29
C VAL A 36 25.84 1.22 3.86
N LEU A 37 24.73 1.56 3.20
CA LEU A 37 23.37 1.13 3.50
C LEU A 37 22.87 0.17 2.44
N LEU A 38 22.30 -0.95 2.88
CA LEU A 38 21.66 -1.93 2.01
C LEU A 38 20.31 -2.35 2.63
N PRO A 39 19.18 -2.01 2.00
CA PRO A 39 19.03 -1.23 0.77
C PRO A 39 19.42 0.24 0.96
N ARG A 40 19.78 0.92 -0.15
CA ARG A 40 20.08 2.37 -0.17
C ARG A 40 18.82 3.24 -0.06
N GLY A 41 17.67 2.70 -0.45
CA GLY A 41 16.41 3.41 -0.48
C GLY A 41 15.26 2.48 -0.82
N ALA A 42 14.06 3.05 -0.93
CA ALA A 42 12.85 2.32 -1.28
C ALA A 42 11.93 3.19 -2.15
N SER A 43 11.03 2.55 -2.88
CA SER A 43 10.02 3.24 -3.69
C SER A 43 8.67 2.57 -3.51
N ILE A 44 7.61 3.37 -3.39
CA ILE A 44 6.23 2.92 -3.36
C ILE A 44 5.62 3.21 -4.73
N TRP A 45 5.00 2.19 -5.31
CA TRP A 45 4.34 2.23 -6.62
C TRP A 45 2.86 1.91 -6.48
N ALA A 46 2.07 2.37 -7.44
CA ALA A 46 0.66 2.02 -7.55
C ALA A 46 0.29 1.71 -9.00
N MET A 47 -0.76 0.91 -9.16
CA MET A 47 -1.31 0.54 -10.46
C MET A 47 -2.80 0.22 -10.33
N PRO A 48 -3.70 0.88 -11.07
CA PRO A 48 -5.10 0.53 -11.13
C PRO A 48 -5.26 -0.81 -11.85
N VAL A 49 -6.09 -1.68 -11.29
CA VAL A 49 -6.37 -3.00 -11.85
C VAL A 49 -7.87 -3.26 -11.87
N SER A 50 -8.30 -4.07 -12.84
CA SER A 50 -9.62 -4.66 -12.88
C SER A 50 -9.52 -6.09 -12.38
N PHE A 51 -10.05 -6.36 -11.18
CA PHE A 51 -10.12 -7.71 -10.61
C PHE A 51 -11.25 -8.51 -11.24
N VAL A 52 -11.06 -9.83 -11.39
CA VAL A 52 -12.11 -10.73 -11.84
C VAL A 52 -13.17 -10.91 -10.73
N ASP A 53 -12.73 -11.31 -9.54
CA ASP A 53 -13.65 -11.66 -8.44
C ASP A 53 -13.40 -10.87 -7.15
N LEU A 54 -12.16 -10.42 -6.88
CA LEU A 54 -11.80 -9.83 -5.58
C LEU A 54 -12.63 -8.58 -5.23
N TRP A 55 -13.10 -7.82 -6.22
CA TRP A 55 -13.95 -6.65 -5.99
C TRP A 55 -15.28 -7.01 -5.29
N LYS A 56 -15.77 -8.25 -5.44
CA LYS A 56 -17.05 -8.71 -4.89
C LYS A 56 -17.08 -8.71 -3.37
N ILE A 57 -15.94 -8.86 -2.68
CA ILE A 57 -15.89 -8.89 -1.21
C ILE A 57 -16.22 -7.53 -0.58
N ARG A 58 -16.12 -6.45 -1.37
CA ARG A 58 -16.41 -5.07 -0.94
C ARG A 58 -17.61 -4.46 -1.67
N ALA A 59 -18.20 -5.15 -2.64
CA ALA A 59 -19.33 -4.64 -3.39
C ALA A 59 -20.65 -4.83 -2.62
N PRO A 60 -21.59 -3.89 -2.70
CA PRO A 60 -22.95 -4.10 -2.20
C PRO A 60 -23.63 -5.26 -2.93
N VAL A 61 -24.47 -6.00 -2.20
CA VAL A 61 -25.17 -7.20 -2.71
C VAL A 61 -26.41 -6.81 -3.51
N HIS A 62 -27.10 -5.75 -3.10
CA HIS A 62 -28.36 -5.23 -3.64
C HIS A 62 -29.55 -6.19 -3.53
N SER A 63 -29.48 -7.35 -4.19
CA SER A 63 -30.52 -8.37 -4.20
C SER A 63 -29.91 -9.77 -4.32
N ALA A 64 -30.42 -10.72 -3.54
CA ALA A 64 -30.01 -12.11 -3.59
C ALA A 64 -31.24 -13.03 -3.51
N GLU A 65 -31.39 -13.97 -4.45
CA GLU A 65 -32.52 -14.91 -4.49
C GLU A 65 -33.92 -14.24 -4.42
N GLY A 66 -34.04 -13.04 -5.00
CA GLY A 66 -35.28 -12.26 -4.98
C GLY A 66 -35.52 -11.47 -3.69
N LEU A 67 -34.61 -11.53 -2.71
CA LEU A 67 -34.65 -10.76 -1.49
C LEU A 67 -33.83 -9.47 -1.64
N ARG A 68 -34.48 -8.37 -1.27
CA ARG A 68 -33.89 -7.03 -1.23
C ARG A 68 -32.94 -6.90 -0.03
N MET A 69 -31.68 -6.55 -0.29
CA MET A 69 -30.58 -6.53 0.69
C MET A 69 -30.08 -5.10 1.00
N GLU A 70 -30.78 -4.04 0.57
CA GLU A 70 -30.26 -2.67 0.70
C GLU A 70 -30.05 -2.24 2.15
N SER A 71 -30.90 -2.70 3.09
CA SER A 71 -30.69 -2.44 4.52
C SER A 71 -29.43 -3.10 5.07
N PHE A 72 -29.07 -4.29 4.54
CA PHE A 72 -27.83 -4.97 4.88
C PHE A 72 -26.63 -4.23 4.28
N ASP A 73 -26.71 -3.84 3.00
CA ASP A 73 -25.65 -3.07 2.35
C ASP A 73 -25.34 -1.77 3.11
N GLN A 74 -26.38 -1.02 3.52
CA GLN A 74 -26.23 0.19 4.32
C GLN A 74 -25.55 -0.07 5.66
N LEU A 75 -25.95 -1.14 6.36
CA LEU A 75 -25.32 -1.52 7.63
C LEU A 75 -23.84 -1.82 7.46
N ILE A 76 -23.49 -2.59 6.43
CA ILE A 76 -22.11 -2.99 6.16
C ILE A 76 -21.28 -1.79 5.72
N GLU A 77 -21.78 -0.94 4.83
CA GLU A 77 -21.10 0.29 4.42
C GLU A 77 -20.81 1.22 5.60
N LEU A 78 -21.79 1.43 6.48
CA LEU A 78 -21.62 2.21 7.71
C LEU A 78 -20.56 1.58 8.62
N SER A 79 -20.66 0.27 8.87
CA SER A 79 -19.71 -0.44 9.73
C SER A 79 -18.28 -0.35 9.19
N ARG A 80 -18.10 -0.54 7.88
CA ARG A 80 -16.80 -0.45 7.20
C ARG A 80 -16.23 0.96 7.26
N SER A 81 -17.05 2.00 7.11
CA SER A 81 -16.60 3.39 7.21
C SER A 81 -16.06 3.77 8.59
N ILE A 82 -16.48 3.04 9.64
CA ILE A 82 -16.06 3.26 11.02
C ILE A 82 -14.87 2.37 11.38
N GLY A 83 -14.91 1.10 11.00
CA GLY A 83 -14.02 0.06 11.53
C GLY A 83 -12.89 -0.38 10.60
N ASP A 84 -13.03 -0.20 9.29
CA ASP A 84 -12.07 -0.75 8.33
C ASP A 84 -10.94 0.23 8.02
N ASP A 85 -9.75 -0.33 7.84
CA ASP A 85 -8.63 0.38 7.24
C ASP A 85 -8.93 0.72 5.77
N GLN A 86 -8.41 1.86 5.31
CA GLN A 86 -8.56 2.31 3.92
C GLN A 86 -7.85 1.40 2.92
N ILE A 87 -6.82 0.67 3.36
CA ILE A 87 -6.04 -0.24 2.52
C ILE A 87 -5.91 -1.58 3.22
N GLU A 88 -6.32 -2.63 2.51
CA GLU A 88 -6.31 -3.99 3.01
C GLU A 88 -5.21 -4.81 2.30
N PRO A 89 -4.37 -5.55 3.04
CA PRO A 89 -3.41 -6.46 2.44
C PRO A 89 -4.12 -7.70 1.87
N GLN A 90 -3.83 -8.04 0.61
CA GLN A 90 -4.39 -9.23 -0.05
C GLN A 90 -3.26 -9.98 -0.79
N PRO A 91 -3.22 -11.33 -0.75
CA PRO A 91 -2.28 -12.12 -1.54
C PRO A 91 -2.68 -12.12 -3.01
N LEU A 92 -2.34 -11.05 -3.74
CA LEU A 92 -2.82 -10.80 -5.11
C LEU A 92 -2.47 -11.89 -6.14
N TRP A 93 -1.54 -12.79 -5.83
CA TRP A 93 -1.23 -13.95 -6.69
C TRP A 93 -2.38 -14.96 -6.76
N GLU A 94 -3.28 -14.98 -5.77
CA GLU A 94 -4.48 -15.82 -5.74
C GLU A 94 -5.65 -15.20 -6.51
N TYR A 95 -5.57 -13.91 -6.86
CA TYR A 95 -6.67 -13.13 -7.40
C TYR A 95 -6.35 -12.57 -8.78
N PRO A 96 -6.83 -13.21 -9.86
CA PRO A 96 -6.61 -12.73 -11.22
C PRO A 96 -7.11 -11.29 -11.41
N CYS A 97 -6.28 -10.47 -12.05
CA CYS A 97 -6.60 -9.10 -12.41
C CYS A 97 -5.88 -8.67 -13.70
N THR A 98 -6.32 -7.56 -14.28
CA THR A 98 -5.67 -6.95 -15.43
C THR A 98 -5.34 -5.49 -15.14
N ALA A 99 -4.12 -5.09 -15.45
CA ALA A 99 -3.69 -3.69 -15.35
C ALA A 99 -4.53 -2.77 -16.26
N LEU A 100 -4.91 -1.61 -15.74
CA LEU A 100 -5.64 -0.57 -16.48
C LEU A 100 -4.73 0.58 -16.93
N SER A 101 -3.50 0.62 -16.42
CA SER A 101 -2.46 1.56 -16.83
C SER A 101 -1.09 0.96 -16.54
N SER A 102 -0.06 1.60 -17.08
CA SER A 102 1.31 1.42 -16.58
C SER A 102 1.41 1.76 -15.08
N PRO A 103 2.26 1.06 -14.30
CA PRO A 103 2.50 1.39 -12.90
C PRO A 103 3.14 2.77 -12.78
N PHE A 104 2.81 3.50 -11.71
CA PHE A 104 3.36 4.82 -11.45
C PHE A 104 3.95 4.92 -10.04
N LEU A 105 5.01 5.71 -9.94
CA LEU A 105 5.73 5.97 -8.71
C LEU A 105 4.91 6.94 -7.82
N LEU A 106 4.63 6.53 -6.58
CA LEU A 106 3.99 7.37 -5.57
C LEU A 106 5.02 8.08 -4.69
N PHE A 107 6.02 7.32 -4.23
CA PHE A 107 7.05 7.82 -3.33
C PHE A 107 8.39 7.19 -3.64
N GLN A 108 9.45 7.97 -3.47
CA GLN A 108 10.83 7.51 -3.54
C GLN A 108 11.58 8.04 -2.32
N PHE A 109 12.26 7.14 -1.62
CA PHE A 109 12.95 7.39 -0.38
C PHE A 109 14.42 7.04 -0.53
N ASP A 110 15.29 7.95 -0.11
CA ASP A 110 16.72 7.71 0.04
C ASP A 110 17.04 7.53 1.52
N PHE A 111 17.46 6.33 1.92
CA PHE A 111 17.75 6.03 3.32
C PHE A 111 19.06 6.66 3.79
N GLN A 112 19.86 7.25 2.90
CA GLN A 112 21.00 8.07 3.32
C GLN A 112 20.56 9.39 3.93
N GLN A 113 19.41 9.93 3.51
CA GLN A 113 18.80 11.10 4.11
C GLN A 113 18.22 10.75 5.50
N PRO A 114 18.15 11.72 6.43
CA PRO A 114 17.47 11.53 7.70
C PRO A 114 15.98 11.23 7.49
N PHE A 115 15.36 10.57 8.47
CA PHE A 115 13.93 10.26 8.37
C PHE A 115 13.11 11.56 8.36
N PRO A 116 12.08 11.72 7.51
CA PRO A 116 11.36 12.99 7.38
C PRO A 116 10.61 13.31 8.67
N SER A 117 10.74 14.55 9.16
CA SER A 117 9.98 15.05 10.31
C SER A 117 8.54 15.42 9.95
N GLU A 118 8.28 15.74 8.68
CA GLU A 118 6.98 16.15 8.18
C GLU A 118 6.36 15.08 7.26
N SER A 119 5.05 15.12 7.11
CA SER A 119 4.33 14.20 6.22
C SER A 119 4.64 14.48 4.75
N VAL A 120 5.03 13.44 4.01
CA VAL A 120 5.24 13.51 2.56
C VAL A 120 3.92 13.21 1.85
N VAL A 121 3.49 14.10 0.95
CA VAL A 121 2.23 13.97 0.21
C VAL A 121 2.51 14.07 -1.29
N THR A 122 2.04 13.08 -2.04
CA THR A 122 2.06 13.07 -3.50
C THR A 122 0.63 13.17 -4.04
N ARG A 123 0.44 13.92 -5.13
CA ARG A 123 -0.82 14.00 -5.89
C ARG A 123 -0.54 13.76 -7.36
N GLY A 124 -1.44 13.06 -8.03
CA GLY A 124 -1.30 12.75 -9.44
C GLY A 124 -2.61 12.26 -10.06
N MET A 125 -2.60 12.12 -11.38
CA MET A 125 -3.68 11.50 -12.15
C MET A 125 -3.09 10.36 -12.96
N PHE A 126 -3.85 9.28 -13.14
CA PHE A 126 -3.49 8.20 -14.05
C PHE A 126 -4.40 8.22 -15.27
N LYS A 127 -3.87 7.78 -16.41
CA LYS A 127 -4.66 7.57 -17.63
C LYS A 127 -5.11 6.12 -17.69
N ASN A 128 -6.38 5.90 -18.03
CA ASN A 128 -6.87 4.56 -18.30
C ASN A 128 -6.50 4.19 -19.74
N GLU A 129 -5.69 3.15 -19.90
CA GLU A 129 -5.16 2.69 -21.20
C GLU A 129 -6.14 1.74 -21.93
N ARG A 130 -7.31 1.41 -21.35
CA ARG A 130 -8.34 0.55 -21.98
C ARG A 130 -9.31 1.25 -22.96
N GLN A 131 -9.08 2.51 -23.33
CA GLN A 131 -9.87 3.20 -24.37
C GLN A 131 -9.11 3.31 -25.71
N ALA A 132 -8.51 2.19 -26.17
CA ALA A 132 -8.00 2.02 -27.52
C ALA A 132 -8.47 0.68 -28.10
#